data_AF-A0A4Y8ZMY9-F1
#
_entry.id   AF-A0A4Y8ZMY9-F1
#
_cell.length_a   1.000
_cell.length_b   1.000
_cell.length_c   1.000
_cell.angle_alpha   90.00
_cell.angle_beta   90.00
_cell.angle_gamma   90.00
#
_symmetry.space_group_name_H-M   'P 1'
#
loop_
_entity.id
_entity.type
_entity.pdbx_description
1 polymer ?
#
loop_
_entity_poly.entity_id
_entity_poly.type
_entity_poly.pdbx_seq_one_letter_code
_entity_poly.pdbx_strand_id
1 'polypeptide(L)'
;MLAEVRMARIGEVLGRYRSGRLSCVEAADLLGMSERHFRRLRDRYEADGAAGLVDRRRGRVSGRRAPVDKVEWVIDQFVTRYHDFTVKHFHEELRKAGFDLSYTWT
;
A
#
# COMPACT_ATOMS: atom_id res chain seq x y z
N MET A 1 7.26 12.44 2.18
CA MET A 1 6.12 13.26 1.70
C MET A 1 4.84 12.47 1.97
N LEU A 2 3.90 13.02 2.75
CA LEU A 2 2.59 12.39 2.98
C LEU A 2 1.87 12.21 1.64
N ALA A 3 1.06 11.16 1.52
CA ALA A 3 0.39 10.82 0.25
C ALA A 3 -0.42 12.01 -0.30
N GLU A 4 -1.12 12.74 0.56
CA GLU A 4 -1.90 13.93 0.21
C GLU A 4 -1.04 15.04 -0.40
N VAL A 5 0.12 15.33 0.19
CA VAL A 5 1.05 16.34 -0.32
C VAL A 5 1.56 15.97 -1.71
N ARG A 6 1.85 14.68 -1.94
CA ARG A 6 2.24 14.19 -3.27
C ARG A 6 1.11 14.37 -4.28
N MET A 7 -0.12 14.08 -3.88
CA MET A 7 -1.31 14.19 -4.75
C MET A 7 -1.59 15.63 -5.13
N ALA A 8 -1.54 16.56 -4.17
CA ALA A 8 -1.70 17.98 -4.42
C ALA A 8 -0.65 18.50 -5.40
N ARG A 9 0.63 18.13 -5.20
CA ARG A 9 1.73 18.51 -6.09
C ARG A 9 1.54 17.97 -7.51
N ILE A 10 1.13 16.71 -7.68
CA ILE A 10 0.87 16.14 -9.01
C ILE A 10 -0.31 16.85 -9.68
N GLY A 11 -1.40 17.11 -8.95
CA GLY A 11 -2.56 17.82 -9.46
C GLY A 11 -2.23 19.24 -9.93
N GLU A 12 -1.42 19.97 -9.18
CA GLU A 12 -0.94 21.30 -9.56
C GLU A 12 -0.14 21.26 -10.87
N VAL A 13 0.83 20.34 -10.97
CA VAL A 13 1.67 20.20 -12.17
C VAL A 13 0.84 19.79 -13.39
N LEU A 14 -0.15 18.91 -13.22
CA LEU A 14 -1.11 18.57 -14.27
C LEU A 14 -1.93 19.78 -14.72
N GLY A 15 -2.36 20.63 -13.78
CA GLY A 15 -3.05 21.90 -14.10
C GLY A 15 -2.18 22.83 -14.94
N ARG A 16 -0.90 22.98 -14.58
CA ARG A 16 0.07 23.77 -15.35
C ARG A 16 0.30 23.19 -16.75
N TYR A 17 0.45 21.87 -16.87
CA TYR A 17 0.53 21.18 -18.17
C TYR A 17 -0.72 21.43 -19.03
N ARG A 18 -1.92 21.24 -18.48
CA ARG A 18 -3.20 21.48 -19.19
C ARG A 18 -3.36 22.92 -19.65
N SER A 19 -2.83 23.88 -18.89
CA SER A 19 -2.83 25.30 -19.27
C SER A 19 -1.78 25.66 -20.34
N GLY A 20 -1.01 24.69 -20.84
CA GLY A 20 0.06 24.91 -21.81
C GLY A 20 1.32 25.57 -21.23
N ARG A 21 1.41 25.72 -19.90
CA ARG A 21 2.56 26.35 -19.22
C ARG A 21 3.75 25.41 -19.03
N LEU A 22 3.53 24.12 -19.19
CA LEU A 22 4.57 23.09 -19.11
C LEU A 22 4.36 22.06 -20.22
N SER A 23 5.45 21.62 -20.82
CA SER A 23 5.51 20.39 -21.61
C SER A 23 5.46 19.15 -20.69
N CYS A 24 5.29 17.96 -21.27
CA CYS A 24 5.36 16.70 -20.52
C CYS A 24 6.75 16.49 -19.87
N VAL A 25 7.82 16.93 -20.54
CA VAL A 25 9.19 16.78 -20.05
C VAL A 25 9.41 17.68 -18.83
N GLU A 26 9.10 18.97 -18.94
CA GLU A 26 9.27 19.92 -17.83
C GLU A 26 8.41 19.56 -16.62
N ALA A 27 7.18 19.08 -16.86
CA ALA A 27 6.31 18.59 -15.80
C ALA A 27 6.88 17.36 -15.08
N ALA A 28 7.50 16.44 -15.81
CA ALA A 28 8.14 15.26 -15.25
C ALA A 28 9.39 15.62 -14.43
N ASP A 29 10.23 16.51 -14.96
CA ASP A 29 11.43 17.03 -14.29
C ASP A 29 11.07 17.75 -12.99
N LEU A 30 10.04 18.61 -13.02
CA LEU A 30 9.53 19.31 -11.84
C LEU A 30 9.04 18.34 -10.74
N LEU A 31 8.51 17.18 -11.13
CA LEU A 31 8.06 16.13 -10.21
C LEU A 31 9.18 15.14 -9.83
N GLY A 32 10.37 15.26 -10.41
CA GLY A 32 11.50 14.35 -10.18
C GLY A 32 11.23 12.93 -10.66
N MET A 33 10.56 12.77 -11.81
CA MET A 33 10.24 11.47 -12.40
C MET A 33 10.48 11.46 -13.91
N SER A 34 10.46 10.27 -14.52
CA SER A 34 10.57 10.17 -15.98
C SER A 34 9.32 10.68 -16.69
N GLU A 35 9.48 11.19 -17.90
CA GLU A 35 8.37 11.64 -18.74
C GLU A 35 7.31 10.54 -18.97
N ARG A 36 7.74 9.29 -19.15
CA ARG A 36 6.84 8.14 -19.28
C ARG A 36 5.95 7.97 -18.05
N HIS A 37 6.48 8.19 -16.85
CA HIS A 37 5.70 8.13 -15.62
C HIS A 37 4.68 9.28 -15.57
N PHE A 38 5.11 10.50 -15.92
CA PHE A 38 4.21 11.64 -15.98
C PHE A 38 3.05 11.42 -16.96
N ARG A 39 3.31 10.97 -18.19
CA ARG A 39 2.26 10.67 -19.19
C ARG A 39 1.25 9.64 -18.67
N ARG A 40 1.73 8.57 -18.01
CA ARG A 40 0.84 7.57 -17.39
C ARG A 40 -0.03 8.16 -16.27
N LEU A 41 0.52 9.07 -15.46
CA LEU A 41 -0.25 9.76 -14.42
C LEU A 41 -1.29 10.70 -15.02
N ARG A 42 -0.91 11.46 -16.06
CA ARG A 42 -1.82 12.29 -16.84
C ARG A 42 -2.97 11.45 -17.38
N ASP A 43 -2.69 10.39 -18.15
CA ASP A 43 -3.73 9.57 -18.78
C ASP A 43 -4.71 8.99 -17.75
N ARG A 44 -4.19 8.59 -16.59
CA ARG A 44 -5.04 8.10 -15.50
C ARG A 44 -5.83 9.21 -14.82
N TYR A 45 -5.29 10.41 -14.70
CA TYR A 45 -6.01 11.58 -14.19
C TYR A 45 -7.08 12.07 -15.19
N GLU A 46 -6.84 11.97 -16.50
CA GLU A 46 -7.86 12.25 -17.52
C GLU A 46 -9.02 11.24 -17.44
N ALA A 47 -8.72 9.95 -17.21
CA ALA A 47 -9.74 8.91 -17.12
C ALA A 47 -10.51 8.92 -15.79
N ASP A 48 -9.80 9.02 -14.66
CA ASP A 48 -10.35 8.76 -13.32
C ASP A 48 -10.33 10.02 -12.41
N GLY A 49 -9.91 11.18 -12.92
CA GLY A 49 -9.70 12.38 -12.11
C GLY A 49 -8.69 12.17 -10.98
N ALA A 50 -8.92 12.81 -9.83
CA ALA A 50 -8.08 12.67 -8.64
C ALA A 50 -8.00 11.22 -8.14
N ALA A 51 -9.04 10.40 -8.34
CA ALA A 51 -9.04 8.99 -7.95
C ALA A 51 -7.99 8.18 -8.71
N GLY A 52 -7.64 8.59 -9.96
CA GLY A 52 -6.57 7.97 -10.72
C GLY A 52 -5.22 8.08 -10.04
N LEU A 53 -4.94 9.19 -9.38
CA LEU A 53 -3.65 9.43 -8.75
C LEU A 53 -3.45 8.60 -7.46
N VAL A 54 -4.54 8.07 -6.89
CA VAL A 54 -4.51 7.24 -5.69
C VAL A 54 -3.83 5.88 -5.98
N ASP A 55 -2.98 5.43 -5.06
CA ASP A 55 -2.46 4.07 -5.12
C ASP A 55 -3.59 3.07 -4.91
N ARG A 56 -3.89 2.29 -5.95
CA ARG A 56 -4.96 1.28 -5.97
C ARG A 56 -4.75 0.12 -4.99
N ARG A 57 -3.57 0.02 -4.36
CA ARG A 57 -3.31 -0.90 -3.24
C ARG A 57 -3.91 -0.39 -1.93
N ARG A 58 -4.12 0.93 -1.77
CA ARG A 58 -4.74 1.49 -0.57
C ARG A 58 -6.17 0.98 -0.44
N GLY A 59 -6.57 0.63 0.78
CA GLY A 59 -7.90 0.09 1.07
C GLY A 59 -8.13 -1.36 0.64
N ARG A 60 -7.19 -1.99 -0.09
CA ARG A 60 -7.27 -3.41 -0.39
C ARG A 60 -6.64 -4.23 0.73
N VAL A 61 -7.40 -5.19 1.23
CA VAL A 61 -6.88 -6.22 2.12
C VAL A 61 -5.85 -7.05 1.34
N SER A 62 -4.71 -7.33 1.95
CA SER A 62 -3.70 -8.19 1.35
C SER A 62 -4.28 -9.58 1.07
N GLY A 63 -4.11 -10.10 -0.15
CA GLY A 63 -4.46 -11.49 -0.45
C GLY A 63 -3.62 -12.53 0.32
N ARG A 64 -2.58 -12.07 1.04
CA ARG A 64 -1.75 -12.91 1.93
C ARG A 64 -2.18 -12.85 3.40
N ARG A 65 -3.19 -12.03 3.73
CA ARG A 65 -3.69 -11.91 5.10
C ARG A 65 -4.23 -13.27 5.55
N ALA A 66 -3.93 -13.65 6.79
CA ALA A 66 -4.48 -14.88 7.34
C ALA A 66 -6.02 -14.88 7.35
N PRO A 67 -6.65 -16.04 7.08
CA PRO A 67 -8.07 -16.25 7.32
C PRO A 67 -8.45 -15.90 8.77
N VAL A 68 -9.66 -15.36 8.96
CA VAL A 68 -10.14 -14.85 10.26
C VAL A 68 -10.19 -15.97 11.31
N ASP A 69 -10.65 -17.15 10.92
CA ASP A 69 -10.69 -18.36 11.75
C ASP A 69 -9.29 -18.77 12.25
N LYS A 70 -8.27 -18.68 11.39
CA LYS A 70 -6.89 -18.92 11.81
C LYS A 70 -6.42 -17.86 12.81
N VAL A 71 -6.79 -16.59 12.60
CA VAL A 71 -6.43 -15.50 13.52
C VAL A 71 -7.06 -15.71 14.90
N GLU A 72 -8.34 -16.04 14.94
CA GLU A 72 -9.09 -16.32 16.17
C GLU A 72 -8.49 -17.50 16.92
N TRP A 73 -8.19 -18.59 16.22
CA TRP A 73 -7.51 -19.74 16.82
C TRP A 73 -6.15 -19.37 17.42
N VAL A 74 -5.34 -18.58 16.72
CA VAL A 74 -4.04 -18.12 17.25
C VAL A 74 -4.22 -17.26 18.50
N ILE A 75 -5.20 -16.35 18.51
CA ILE A 75 -5.49 -15.52 19.69
C ILE A 75 -5.88 -16.40 20.88
N ASP A 76 -6.77 -17.37 20.67
CA ASP A 76 -7.19 -18.32 21.71
C ASP A 76 -6.00 -19.10 22.29
N GLN A 77 -5.12 -19.64 21.44
CA GLN A 77 -3.92 -20.35 21.90
C GLN A 77 -2.99 -19.46 22.72
N PHE A 78 -2.81 -18.20 22.31
CA PHE A 78 -1.99 -17.26 23.07
C PHE A 78 -2.60 -17.01 24.45
N VAL A 79 -3.88 -16.64 24.50
CA VAL A 79 -4.55 -16.25 25.76
C VAL A 79 -4.67 -17.43 26.73
N THR A 80 -5.00 -18.62 26.24
CA THR A 80 -5.29 -19.77 27.10
C THR A 80 -4.06 -20.54 27.56
N ARG A 81 -2.99 -20.57 26.74
CA ARG A 81 -1.88 -21.52 26.93
C ARG A 81 -0.49 -20.89 26.91
N TYR A 82 -0.30 -19.79 26.18
CA TYR A 82 1.03 -19.25 25.88
C TYR A 82 1.16 -17.75 26.18
N HIS A 83 0.37 -17.22 27.12
CA HIS A 83 0.22 -15.78 27.37
C HIS A 83 1.52 -15.08 27.81
N ASP A 84 2.47 -15.85 28.33
CA ASP A 84 3.80 -15.43 28.80
C ASP A 84 4.91 -15.65 27.75
N PHE A 85 4.57 -16.20 26.58
CA PHE A 85 5.55 -16.48 25.53
C PHE A 85 5.91 -15.20 24.77
N THR A 86 7.19 -15.11 24.38
CA THR A 86 7.59 -14.15 23.35
C THR A 86 6.95 -14.52 22.00
N VAL A 87 6.75 -13.54 21.12
CA VAL A 87 6.17 -13.78 19.78
C VAL A 87 6.93 -14.86 19.00
N LYS A 88 8.26 -14.92 19.16
CA LYS A 88 9.10 -15.95 18.53
C LYS A 88 8.79 -17.35 19.07
N HIS A 89 8.88 -17.55 20.38
CA HIS A 89 8.62 -18.87 20.98
C HIS A 89 7.18 -19.31 20.73
N PHE A 90 6.24 -18.37 20.76
CA PHE A 90 4.85 -18.65 20.45
C PHE A 90 4.70 -19.16 19.00
N HIS A 91 5.30 -18.46 18.02
CA HIS A 91 5.26 -18.89 16.62
C HIS A 91 5.91 -20.27 16.42
N GLU A 92 7.01 -20.57 17.10
CA GLU A 92 7.66 -21.90 17.06
C GLU A 92 6.73 -23.00 17.58
N GLU A 93 6.00 -22.77 18.68
CA GLU A 93 5.01 -23.72 19.19
C GLU A 93 3.82 -23.88 18.24
N LEU A 94 3.32 -22.79 17.64
CA LEU A 94 2.26 -22.86 16.63
C LEU A 94 2.68 -23.71 15.43
N ARG A 95 3.93 -23.57 14.96
CA ARG A 95 4.46 -24.41 13.87
C ARG A 95 4.42 -25.90 14.21
N LYS A 96 4.74 -26.27 15.46
CA LYS A 96 4.64 -27.66 15.94
C LYS A 96 3.19 -28.15 15.98
N ALA A 97 2.25 -27.27 16.30
CA ALA A 97 0.81 -27.55 16.31
C ALA A 97 0.17 -27.54 14.90
N GLY A 98 0.95 -27.39 13.82
CA GLY A 98 0.46 -27.45 12.44
C GLY A 98 0.07 -26.10 11.83
N PHE A 99 0.40 -24.97 12.48
CA PHE A 99 0.20 -23.65 11.90
C PHE A 99 1.15 -23.44 10.70
N ASP A 100 0.59 -23.18 9.54
CA ASP A 100 1.30 -23.20 8.26
C ASP A 100 1.77 -21.82 7.78
N LEU A 101 1.32 -20.73 8.41
CA LEU A 101 1.67 -19.37 8.01
C LEU A 101 3.06 -18.93 8.53
N SER A 102 3.69 -18.02 7.79
CA SER A 102 5.01 -17.45 8.13
C SER A 102 4.94 -16.60 9.39
N TYR A 103 6.08 -16.11 9.88
CA TYR A 103 6.13 -15.27 11.08
C TYR A 103 5.34 -13.96 10.96
N THR A 104 5.21 -13.43 9.74
CA THR A 104 4.45 -12.21 9.44
C THR A 104 3.26 -12.57 8.57
N TRP A 105 2.10 -12.76 9.20
CA TRP A 105 0.87 -13.26 8.58
C TRP A 105 -0.35 -12.34 8.76
N THR A 106 -0.20 -11.25 9.50
CA THR A 106 -1.21 -10.19 9.73
C THR A 106 -1.26 -9.17 8.62
#